data_AF-W0TDF8-F1
#
_entry.id   AF-W0TDF8-F1
#
_cell.length_a   1.000
_cell.length_b   1.000
_cell.length_c   1.000
_cell.angle_alpha   90.00
_cell.angle_beta   90.00
_cell.angle_gamma   90.00
#
_symmetry.space_group_name_H-M   'P 1'
#
loop_
_entity.id
_entity.type
_entity.pdbx_description
1 polymer ?
#
loop_
_entity_poly.entity_id
_entity_poly.type
_entity_poly.pdbx_seq_one_letter_code
_entity_poly.pdbx_strand_id
1 'polypeptide(L)'
;MKRTIARHGISFVRFNSLKAGYSSNTKIGSRITTDHEVDQLINKKSWDIREYVPTSLDTELLPPKETVIKLLKISGLPAKNIEQTRVRLANQLSFINILHGLPVDESINPNHARIMDRKPKALDYKSLLQRIEKQEKSEELGEISGSWDSTQQAKLTKDRFFILREGLLRNRE
;
A
#
# COMPACT_ATOMS: atom_id res chain seq x y z
N MET A 1 -19.86 34.74 -46.22
CA MET A 1 -18.50 34.52 -45.64
C MET A 1 -18.55 33.32 -44.72
N LYS A 2 -18.13 32.15 -45.19
CA LYS A 2 -18.06 30.91 -44.40
C LYS A 2 -16.72 30.91 -43.65
N ARG A 3 -16.74 30.98 -42.32
CA ARG A 3 -15.53 30.80 -41.49
C ARG A 3 -15.56 29.41 -40.87
N THR A 4 -14.61 28.62 -41.36
CA THR A 4 -14.32 27.23 -41.04
C THR A 4 -13.85 27.08 -39.59
N ILE A 5 -14.46 26.16 -38.86
CA ILE A 5 -14.06 25.79 -37.49
C ILE A 5 -12.79 24.93 -37.59
N ALA A 6 -11.66 25.48 -37.18
CA ALA A 6 -10.40 24.74 -37.06
C ALA A 6 -10.42 23.88 -35.79
N ARG A 7 -10.73 22.59 -35.95
CA ARG A 7 -10.52 21.57 -34.92
C ARG A 7 -9.02 21.45 -34.66
N HIS A 8 -8.55 22.00 -33.53
CA HIS A 8 -7.20 21.73 -33.05
C HIS A 8 -7.13 20.29 -32.59
N GLY A 9 -6.23 19.54 -33.23
CA GLY A 9 -6.03 18.11 -33.02
C GLY A 9 -5.61 17.81 -31.58
N ILE A 10 -6.32 16.87 -30.99
CA ILE A 10 -5.91 16.16 -29.78
C ILE A 10 -4.68 15.34 -30.19
N SER A 11 -3.49 15.82 -29.83
CA SER A 11 -2.27 15.02 -29.91
C SER A 11 -2.36 13.93 -28.85
N PHE A 12 -2.89 12.77 -29.25
CA PHE A 12 -2.74 11.53 -28.50
C PHE A 12 -1.25 11.23 -28.42
N VAL A 13 -0.67 11.35 -27.22
CA VAL A 13 0.62 10.73 -26.91
C VAL A 13 0.39 9.24 -26.99
N ARG A 14 0.74 8.64 -28.15
CA ARG A 14 0.80 7.19 -28.32
C ARG A 14 1.86 6.67 -27.36
N PHE A 15 1.43 6.11 -26.23
CA PHE A 15 2.24 5.14 -25.51
C PHE A 15 2.42 3.96 -26.46
N ASN A 16 3.57 3.88 -27.11
CA ASN A 16 3.96 2.66 -27.81
C ASN A 16 4.03 1.56 -26.75
N SER A 17 2.98 0.73 -26.72
CA SER A 17 2.95 -0.55 -26.04
C SER A 17 3.98 -1.46 -26.69
N LEU A 18 5.25 -1.30 -26.29
CA LEU A 18 6.22 -2.38 -26.40
C LEU A 18 5.82 -3.39 -25.32
N LYS A 19 5.02 -4.39 -25.70
CA LYS A 19 4.84 -5.61 -24.92
C LYS A 19 6.19 -6.31 -24.86
N ALA A 20 7.03 -5.91 -23.91
CA ALA A 20 8.22 -6.65 -23.55
C ALA A 20 7.79 -7.82 -22.67
N GLY A 21 8.19 -9.04 -23.04
CA GLY A 21 7.92 -10.24 -22.27
C GLY A 21 8.52 -10.12 -20.88
N TYR A 22 7.67 -9.85 -19.90
CA TYR A 22 8.02 -9.94 -18.48
C TYR A 22 8.30 -11.42 -18.19
N SER A 23 9.55 -11.78 -17.92
CA SER A 23 9.86 -13.11 -17.41
C SER A 23 9.79 -13.03 -15.89
N SER A 24 8.72 -13.57 -15.30
CA SER A 24 8.55 -13.74 -13.84
C SER A 24 9.53 -14.77 -13.25
N ASN A 25 10.33 -15.42 -14.08
CA ASN A 25 11.29 -16.44 -13.65
C ASN A 25 12.62 -15.79 -13.27
N THR A 26 12.94 -15.81 -11.98
CA THR A 26 14.28 -15.49 -11.49
C THR A 26 15.27 -16.47 -12.12
N LYS A 27 16.20 -15.98 -12.95
CA LYS A 27 17.26 -16.79 -13.56
C LYS A 27 18.59 -16.45 -12.90
N ILE A 28 19.24 -17.45 -12.35
CA ILE A 28 20.62 -17.34 -11.89
C ILE A 28 21.52 -17.51 -13.12
N GLY A 29 22.39 -16.53 -13.37
CA GLY A 29 23.37 -16.57 -14.47
C GLY A 29 24.51 -17.55 -14.20
N SER A 30 25.34 -17.79 -15.21
CA SER A 30 26.58 -18.56 -15.06
C SER A 30 27.55 -17.87 -14.10
N ARG A 31 28.42 -18.65 -13.45
CA ARG A 31 29.48 -18.12 -12.57
C ARG A 31 30.39 -17.18 -13.37
N ILE A 32 30.65 -16.00 -12.80
CA ILE A 32 31.64 -15.05 -13.33
C ILE A 32 33.03 -15.55 -12.95
N THR A 33 33.93 -15.60 -13.92
CA THR A 33 35.28 -16.17 -13.78
C THR A 33 36.39 -15.13 -13.92
N THR A 34 36.13 -13.98 -14.53
CA THR A 34 37.12 -12.93 -14.77
C THR A 34 36.56 -11.53 -14.50
N ASP A 35 37.43 -10.58 -14.15
CA ASP A 35 37.03 -9.19 -13.89
C ASP A 35 36.44 -8.52 -15.14
N HIS A 36 36.91 -8.90 -16.33
CA HIS A 36 36.37 -8.42 -17.61
C HIS A 36 34.91 -8.84 -17.85
N GLU A 37 34.49 -10.02 -17.36
CA GLU A 37 33.08 -10.44 -17.42
C GLU A 37 32.19 -9.58 -16.51
N VAL A 38 32.72 -9.07 -15.39
CA VAL A 38 32.01 -8.12 -14.52
C VAL A 38 31.78 -6.80 -15.25
N ASP A 39 32.82 -6.26 -15.89
CA ASP A 39 32.73 -5.01 -16.65
C ASP A 39 31.74 -5.12 -17.81
N GLN A 40 31.73 -6.25 -18.52
CA GLN A 40 30.76 -6.50 -19.58
C GLN A 40 29.32 -6.62 -19.05
N LEU A 41 29.12 -7.20 -17.86
CA LEU A 41 27.80 -7.33 -17.24
C LEU A 41 27.24 -5.97 -16.84
N ILE A 42 28.05 -5.12 -16.20
CA ILE A 42 27.63 -3.79 -15.73
C ILE A 42 27.39 -2.84 -16.91
N ASN A 43 28.25 -2.90 -17.93
CA ASN A 43 28.13 -2.04 -19.11
C ASN A 43 27.09 -2.53 -20.12
N LYS A 44 26.48 -3.70 -19.88
CA LYS A 44 25.35 -4.16 -20.70
C LYS A 44 24.22 -3.15 -20.57
N LYS A 45 23.80 -2.58 -21.72
CA LYS A 45 22.67 -1.66 -21.80
C LYS A 45 21.43 -2.32 -21.19
N SER A 46 21.14 -1.95 -19.96
CA SER A 46 19.96 -2.34 -19.21
C SER A 46 19.09 -1.10 -19.03
N TRP A 47 17.78 -1.30 -18.88
CA TRP A 47 16.89 -0.19 -18.60
C TRP A 47 17.19 0.38 -17.23
N ASP A 48 17.27 1.70 -17.15
CA ASP A 48 17.41 2.39 -15.88
C ASP A 48 16.05 2.36 -15.16
N ILE A 49 16.05 1.97 -13.89
CA ILE A 49 14.84 1.95 -13.05
C ILE A 49 14.19 3.34 -13.01
N ARG A 50 14.98 4.41 -13.16
CA ARG A 50 14.50 5.80 -13.20
C ARG A 50 13.58 6.08 -14.39
N GLU A 51 13.67 5.31 -15.48
CA GLU A 51 12.75 5.43 -16.63
C GLU A 51 11.32 4.98 -16.29
N TYR A 52 11.16 4.15 -15.25
CA TYR A 52 9.86 3.69 -14.75
C TYR A 52 9.28 4.59 -13.65
N VAL A 53 10.03 5.59 -13.17
CA VAL A 53 9.53 6.52 -12.15
C VAL A 53 8.93 7.76 -12.85
N PRO A 54 7.65 8.08 -12.62
CA PRO A 54 7.03 9.25 -13.25
C PRO A 54 7.77 10.51 -12.81
N THR A 55 8.31 11.26 -13.78
CA THR A 55 9.12 12.47 -13.53
C THR A 55 8.29 13.74 -13.44
N SER A 56 7.01 13.68 -13.81
CA SER A 56 6.09 14.82 -13.74
C SER A 56 4.71 14.40 -13.23
N LEU A 57 4.11 15.29 -12.44
CA LEU A 57 2.72 15.21 -12.02
C LEU A 57 1.84 15.67 -13.16
N ASP A 58 0.98 14.77 -13.63
CA ASP A 58 -0.15 15.19 -14.44
C ASP A 58 -1.17 15.88 -13.51
N THR A 59 -1.44 17.17 -13.77
CA THR A 59 -2.41 17.95 -12.98
C THR A 59 -3.83 17.38 -13.10
N GLU A 60 -4.11 16.60 -14.14
CA GLU A 60 -5.39 15.90 -14.31
C GLU A 60 -5.58 14.72 -13.32
N LEU A 61 -4.51 14.24 -12.69
CA LEU A 61 -4.54 13.14 -11.71
C LEU A 61 -4.74 13.61 -10.25
N LEU A 62 -4.98 14.91 -10.03
CA LEU A 62 -5.19 15.43 -8.68
C LEU A 62 -6.49 14.89 -8.06
N PRO A 63 -6.43 14.22 -6.89
CA PRO A 63 -7.64 13.72 -6.26
C PRO A 63 -8.57 14.88 -5.87
N PRO A 64 -9.90 14.70 -5.92
CA PRO A 64 -10.85 15.71 -5.47
C PRO A 64 -10.59 16.11 -4.02
N LYS A 65 -10.82 17.38 -3.69
CA LYS A 65 -10.61 17.92 -2.35
C LYS A 65 -11.41 17.16 -1.28
N GLU A 66 -12.65 16.83 -1.60
CA GLU A 66 -13.56 16.06 -0.74
C GLU A 66 -13.01 14.67 -0.40
N THR A 67 -12.39 14.00 -1.37
CA THR A 67 -11.75 12.69 -1.15
C THR A 67 -10.61 12.80 -0.13
N VAL A 68 -9.79 13.84 -0.22
CA VAL A 68 -8.70 14.05 0.75
C VAL A 68 -9.24 14.39 2.13
N ILE A 69 -10.30 15.20 2.23
CA ILE A 69 -10.97 15.47 3.51
C ILE A 69 -11.50 14.18 4.14
N LYS A 70 -12.16 13.33 3.33
CA LYS A 70 -12.67 12.02 3.78
C LYS A 70 -11.53 11.11 4.26
N LEU A 71 -10.42 11.04 3.53
CA LEU A 71 -9.25 10.26 3.92
C LEU A 71 -8.64 10.75 5.24
N LEU A 72 -8.52 12.08 5.42
CA LEU A 72 -8.04 12.64 6.68
C LEU A 72 -8.96 12.30 7.85
N LYS A 73 -10.29 12.33 7.63
CA LYS A 73 -11.29 11.95 8.62
C LYS A 73 -11.19 10.48 9.03
N ILE A 74 -11.02 9.56 8.07
CA ILE A 74 -10.83 8.12 8.33
C ILE A 74 -9.54 7.88 9.12
N SER A 75 -8.47 8.59 8.78
CA SER A 75 -7.17 8.50 9.46
C SER A 75 -7.14 9.17 10.83
N GLY A 76 -8.22 9.82 11.27
CA GLY A 76 -8.26 10.57 12.54
C GLY A 76 -7.36 11.81 12.54
N LEU A 77 -7.05 12.36 11.37
CA LEU A 77 -6.17 13.53 11.19
C LEU A 77 -6.99 14.81 10.96
N PRO A 78 -6.49 15.97 11.42
CA PRO A 78 -7.17 17.24 11.18
C PRO A 78 -7.10 17.63 9.69
N ALA A 79 -8.17 18.26 9.19
CA ALA A 79 -8.27 18.76 7.81
C ALA A 79 -7.44 20.04 7.59
N LYS A 80 -6.12 19.95 7.68
CA LYS A 80 -5.15 21.04 7.44
C LYS A 80 -4.32 20.73 6.19
N ASN A 81 -3.80 21.77 5.53
CA ASN A 81 -2.88 21.66 4.38
C ASN A 81 -3.40 20.77 3.24
N ILE A 82 -4.70 20.85 2.93
CA ILE A 82 -5.38 19.93 2.01
C ILE A 82 -4.70 19.90 0.64
N GLU A 83 -4.34 21.05 0.07
CA GLU A 83 -3.70 21.12 -1.25
C GLU A 83 -2.32 20.43 -1.27
N GLN A 84 -1.51 20.59 -0.22
CA GLN A 84 -0.23 19.90 -0.12
C GLN A 84 -0.42 18.39 -0.04
N THR A 85 -1.42 17.93 0.72
CA THR A 85 -1.78 16.51 0.82
C THR A 85 -2.30 15.97 -0.52
N ARG A 86 -3.10 16.75 -1.26
CA ARG A 86 -3.58 16.37 -2.61
C ARG A 86 -2.43 16.14 -3.58
N VAL A 87 -1.47 17.06 -3.64
CA VAL A 87 -0.29 16.93 -4.50
C VAL A 87 0.56 15.71 -4.11
N ARG A 88 0.79 15.51 -2.81
CA ARG A 88 1.53 14.33 -2.31
C ARG A 88 0.82 13.02 -2.65
N LEU A 89 -0.50 12.98 -2.46
CA LEU A 89 -1.30 11.79 -2.77
C LEU A 89 -1.30 11.50 -4.28
N ALA A 90 -1.40 12.53 -5.13
CA ALA A 90 -1.30 12.37 -6.57
C ALA A 90 0.05 11.75 -6.99
N ASN A 91 1.16 12.21 -6.40
CA ASN A 91 2.49 11.62 -6.63
C ASN A 91 2.57 10.15 -6.21
N GLN A 92 1.98 9.82 -5.06
CA GLN A 92 1.98 8.44 -4.57
C GLN A 92 1.13 7.55 -5.47
N LEU A 93 -0.04 8.02 -5.90
CA LEU A 93 -0.93 7.29 -6.79
C LEU A 93 -0.34 7.12 -8.19
N SER A 94 0.29 8.16 -8.76
CA SER A 94 0.93 8.03 -10.08
C SER A 94 2.02 6.97 -10.08
N PHE A 95 2.80 6.87 -9.00
CA PHE A 95 3.80 5.83 -8.83
C PHE A 95 3.16 4.43 -8.67
N ILE A 96 2.17 4.28 -7.80
CA ILE A 96 1.54 2.98 -7.53
C ILE A 96 0.73 2.48 -8.74
N ASN A 97 0.09 3.37 -9.48
CA ASN A 97 -0.76 3.03 -10.63
C ASN A 97 0.02 2.38 -11.79
N ILE A 98 1.36 2.46 -11.79
CA ILE A 98 2.20 1.68 -12.72
C ILE A 98 1.90 0.18 -12.59
N LEU A 99 1.59 -0.29 -11.37
CA LEU A 99 1.24 -1.69 -11.11
C LEU A 99 -0.01 -2.15 -11.88
N HIS A 100 -0.95 -1.25 -12.22
CA HIS A 100 -2.13 -1.61 -13.00
C HIS A 100 -1.81 -2.04 -14.43
N GLY A 101 -0.66 -1.61 -14.97
CA GLY A 101 -0.21 -1.99 -16.32
C GLY A 101 0.63 -3.26 -16.35
N LEU A 102 1.00 -3.83 -15.20
CA LEU A 102 1.86 -5.01 -15.13
C LEU A 102 1.03 -6.29 -15.28
N PRO A 103 1.48 -7.27 -16.11
CA PRO A 103 0.82 -8.55 -16.20
C PRO A 103 0.97 -9.30 -14.87
N VAL A 104 -0.13 -9.89 -14.41
CA VAL A 104 -0.15 -10.76 -13.23
C VAL A 104 -0.20 -12.20 -13.70
N ASP A 105 0.60 -13.07 -13.06
CA ASP A 105 0.51 -14.51 -13.27
C ASP A 105 -0.73 -15.06 -12.55
N GLU A 106 -1.78 -15.34 -13.30
CA GLU A 106 -3.06 -15.85 -12.78
C GLU A 106 -2.97 -17.27 -12.21
N SER A 107 -1.86 -17.99 -12.42
CA SER A 107 -1.63 -19.28 -11.80
C SER A 107 -1.24 -19.19 -10.31
N ILE A 108 -0.83 -18.00 -9.86
CA ILE A 108 -0.45 -17.75 -8.47
C ILE A 108 -1.72 -17.59 -7.63
N ASN A 109 -1.88 -18.43 -6.60
CA ASN A 109 -2.96 -18.30 -5.64
C ASN A 109 -2.88 -16.92 -4.95
N PRO A 110 -3.93 -16.08 -5.02
CA PRO A 110 -3.93 -14.75 -4.39
C PRO A 110 -3.64 -14.78 -2.88
N ASN A 111 -3.98 -15.89 -2.22
CA ASN A 111 -3.69 -16.10 -0.79
C ASN A 111 -2.19 -16.36 -0.51
N HIS A 112 -1.40 -16.64 -1.54
CA HIS A 112 0.05 -16.91 -1.49
C HIS A 112 0.88 -15.77 -2.12
N ALA A 113 0.33 -14.57 -2.30
CA ALA A 113 1.05 -13.40 -2.81
C ALA A 113 2.19 -12.90 -1.89
N ARG A 114 2.56 -13.66 -0.84
CA ARG A 114 3.67 -13.37 0.06
C ARG A 114 4.93 -14.10 -0.43
N ILE A 115 6.07 -13.45 -0.24
CA ILE A 115 7.41 -13.98 -0.59
C ILE A 115 7.67 -15.38 -0.01
N MET A 116 7.04 -15.71 1.13
CA MET A 116 7.10 -17.04 1.73
C MET A 116 5.72 -17.69 1.73
N ASP A 117 5.65 -18.90 1.18
CA ASP A 117 4.46 -19.75 1.23
C ASP A 117 4.09 -20.04 2.68
N ARG A 118 2.91 -19.55 3.08
CA ARG A 118 2.27 -20.03 4.30
C ARG A 118 1.56 -21.32 3.94
N LYS A 119 1.94 -22.42 4.61
CA LYS A 119 1.15 -23.66 4.64
C LYS A 119 0.37 -23.67 5.96
N PRO A 120 -0.69 -22.85 6.13
CA PRO A 120 -1.43 -22.85 7.38
C PRO A 120 -2.02 -24.24 7.60
N LYS A 121 -1.75 -24.82 8.76
CA LYS A 121 -2.40 -26.07 9.16
C LYS A 121 -3.88 -25.75 9.43
N ALA A 122 -4.77 -26.44 8.74
CA ALA A 122 -6.21 -26.33 9.00
C ALA A 122 -6.51 -26.72 10.45
N LEU A 123 -7.41 -25.98 11.10
CA LEU A 123 -7.86 -26.30 12.45
C LEU A 123 -8.91 -27.41 12.34
N ASP A 124 -8.54 -28.63 12.72
CA ASP A 124 -9.48 -29.76 12.76
C ASP A 124 -10.33 -29.74 14.06
N TYR A 125 -11.43 -30.49 14.04
CA TYR A 125 -12.38 -30.55 15.15
C TYR A 125 -11.73 -30.96 16.47
N LYS A 126 -10.83 -31.95 16.44
CA LYS A 126 -10.14 -32.44 17.64
C LYS A 126 -9.21 -31.38 18.22
N SER A 127 -8.45 -30.70 17.37
CA SER A 127 -7.55 -29.60 17.75
C SER A 127 -8.32 -28.40 18.27
N LEU A 128 -9.50 -28.12 17.73
CA LEU A 128 -10.40 -27.09 18.23
C LEU A 128 -10.86 -27.42 19.66
N LEU A 129 -11.42 -28.62 19.89
CA LEU A 129 -11.86 -29.04 21.22
C LEU A 129 -10.71 -29.02 22.23
N GLN A 130 -9.55 -29.55 21.85
CA GLN A 130 -8.37 -29.55 22.71
C GLN A 130 -7.89 -28.14 23.06
N ARG A 131 -8.02 -27.16 22.15
CA ARG A 131 -7.67 -25.76 22.44
C ARG A 131 -8.66 -25.11 23.40
N ILE A 132 -9.94 -25.42 23.29
CA ILE A 132 -10.98 -24.92 24.21
C ILE A 132 -10.72 -25.47 25.62
N GLU A 133 -10.45 -26.78 25.74
CA GLU A 133 -10.17 -27.42 27.03
C GLU A 133 -8.91 -26.87 27.71
N LYS A 134 -7.90 -26.48 26.92
CA LYS A 134 -6.64 -25.91 27.40
C LYS A 134 -6.65 -24.39 27.53
N GLN A 135 -7.79 -23.74 27.28
CA GLN A 135 -7.87 -22.28 27.34
C GLN A 135 -7.97 -21.84 28.80
N GLU A 136 -6.88 -21.30 29.32
CA GLU A 136 -6.79 -20.77 30.68
C GLU A 136 -6.42 -19.29 30.65
N LYS A 137 -6.88 -18.53 31.65
CA LYS A 137 -6.54 -17.11 31.78
C LYS A 137 -5.07 -16.98 32.18
N SER A 138 -4.31 -16.23 31.40
CA SER A 138 -2.91 -15.94 31.72
C SER A 138 -2.78 -14.67 32.57
N GLU A 139 -2.04 -14.78 33.68
CA GLU A 139 -1.67 -13.63 34.51
C GLU A 139 -0.68 -12.70 33.79
N GLU A 140 0.29 -13.27 33.08
CA GLU A 140 1.31 -12.52 32.33
C GLU A 140 0.70 -11.64 31.22
N LEU A 141 -0.44 -12.07 30.65
CA LEU A 141 -1.20 -11.32 29.64
C LEU A 141 -2.22 -10.35 30.24
N GLY A 142 -2.38 -10.31 31.57
CA GLY A 142 -3.35 -9.44 32.23
C GLY A 142 -4.82 -9.84 31.98
N GLU A 143 -5.10 -11.12 31.73
CA GLU A 143 -6.45 -11.63 31.44
C GLU A 143 -7.28 -11.89 32.71
N ILE A 144 -6.61 -11.98 33.86
CA ILE A 144 -7.26 -12.15 35.17
C ILE A 144 -7.93 -10.82 35.57
N SER A 145 -9.23 -10.86 35.82
CA SER A 145 -9.99 -9.67 36.16
C SER A 145 -9.47 -9.03 37.46
N GLY A 146 -9.11 -7.76 37.39
CA GLY A 146 -8.55 -7.01 38.52
C GLY A 146 -7.06 -7.25 38.78
N SER A 147 -6.36 -8.03 37.95
CA SER A 147 -4.90 -8.20 38.07
C SER A 147 -4.13 -6.92 37.71
N TRP A 148 -4.74 -6.01 36.97
CA TRP A 148 -4.20 -4.70 36.67
C TRP A 148 -5.30 -3.65 36.52
N ASP A 149 -4.94 -2.38 36.70
CA ASP A 149 -5.83 -1.24 36.43
C ASP A 149 -5.72 -0.85 34.96
N SER A 150 -6.75 -1.19 34.19
CA SER A 150 -6.83 -0.91 32.76
C SER A 150 -6.76 0.57 32.41
N THR A 151 -7.03 1.45 33.37
CA THR A 151 -7.04 2.90 33.18
C THR A 151 -5.77 3.61 33.63
N GLN A 152 -4.85 2.91 34.30
CA GLN A 152 -3.68 3.52 34.95
C GLN A 152 -2.80 4.35 33.99
N GLN A 153 -2.66 3.91 32.74
CA GLN A 153 -1.83 4.57 31.74
C GLN A 153 -2.56 5.65 30.92
N ALA A 154 -3.86 5.84 31.15
CA ALA A 154 -4.61 6.84 30.41
C ALA A 154 -4.35 8.25 30.93
N LYS A 155 -4.20 9.20 30.00
CA LYS A 155 -3.98 10.62 30.31
C LYS A 155 -5.13 11.26 31.10
N LEU A 156 -6.35 10.80 30.89
CA LEU A 156 -7.56 11.30 31.54
C LEU A 156 -8.42 10.11 31.97
N THR A 157 -8.67 10.03 33.27
CA THR A 157 -9.50 9.00 33.89
C THR A 157 -10.37 9.62 34.97
N LYS A 158 -11.53 9.01 35.20
CA LYS A 158 -12.39 9.34 36.34
C LYS A 158 -13.11 8.07 36.77
N ASP A 159 -13.02 7.73 38.05
CA ASP A 159 -13.70 6.58 38.64
C ASP A 159 -13.48 5.26 37.85
N ARG A 160 -12.25 5.03 37.36
CA ARG A 160 -11.85 3.88 36.49
C ARG A 160 -12.55 3.83 35.12
N PHE A 161 -13.03 4.97 34.62
CA PHE A 161 -13.47 5.15 33.24
C PHE A 161 -12.46 5.99 32.45
N PHE A 162 -12.29 5.65 31.17
CA PHE A 162 -11.58 6.49 30.21
C PHE A 162 -12.46 7.71 29.87
N ILE A 163 -11.90 8.93 30.01
CA ILE A 163 -12.63 10.15 29.65
C ILE A 163 -12.22 10.60 28.25
N LEU A 164 -13.22 10.76 27.38
CA LEU A 164 -13.07 11.43 26.08
C LEU A 164 -13.60 12.87 26.18
N ARG A 165 -12.82 13.86 25.72
CA ARG A 165 -13.30 15.25 25.64
C ARG A 165 -14.29 15.39 24.48
N GLU A 166 -15.41 16.05 24.74
CA GLU A 166 -16.52 16.21 23.78
C GLU A 166 -16.09 16.82 22.42
N GLY A 167 -15.06 17.68 22.42
CA GLY A 167 -14.49 18.25 21.18
C GLY A 167 -13.90 17.23 20.20
N LEU A 168 -13.61 15.99 20.62
CA LEU A 168 -13.19 14.90 19.74
C LEU A 168 -14.36 14.24 19.00
N LEU A 169 -15.59 14.37 19.51
CA LEU A 169 -16.79 13.77 18.91
C LEU A 169 -17.46 14.70 17.91
N ARG A 170 -17.39 16.02 18.12
CA ARG A 170 -18.13 17.02 17.33
C ARG A 170 -17.66 17.21 15.89
N ASN A 171 -16.47 16.72 15.51
CA ASN A 171 -15.97 16.79 14.13
C ASN A 171 -16.20 15.49 13.33
N ARG A 172 -17.16 14.64 13.74
CA ARG A 172 -17.49 13.38 13.08
C ARG A 172 -18.60 13.48 12.04
N GLU A 173 -19.24 14.63 11.87
CA GLU A 173 -20.20 14.91 10.78
C GLU A 173 -19.48 15.44 9.53
#